data_AF-A0A922VLB1-F1
#
_entry.id   AF-A0A922VLB1-F1
#
_cell.length_a   1.000
_cell.length_b   1.000
_cell.length_c   1.000
_cell.angle_alpha   90.00
_cell.angle_beta   90.00
_cell.angle_gamma   90.00
#
_symmetry.space_group_name_H-M   'P 1'
#
loop_
_entity.id
_entity.type
_entity.pdbx_description
1 polymer ?
#
loop_
_entity_poly.entity_id
_entity_poly.type
_entity_poly.pdbx_seq_one_letter_code
_entity_poly.pdbx_strand_id
1 'polypeptide(L)'
;MIDGPTRFGPDDEAAFSAARGAIIDSYRAAASRRPDADPFVASTMLDFKWAYGDGRIFEWRGKDLEALLLGHFPRKIAVHDEELLSIVPAIRDFLSFLKDGGVLGGDPLPELVGALDQLLPEFAAMMHDASNFGWPRVSSRP
;
A
#
# COMPACT_ATOMS: atom_id res chain seq x y z
N MET A 1 -21.32 -4.43 -4.73
CA MET A 1 -20.50 -4.34 -5.96
C MET A 1 -19.92 -2.95 -5.95
N ILE A 2 -18.59 -2.81 -6.04
CA ILE A 2 -17.96 -1.49 -6.08
C ILE A 2 -18.18 -0.96 -7.49
N ASP A 3 -19.14 -0.07 -7.66
CA ASP A 3 -19.53 0.53 -8.94
C ASP A 3 -19.00 1.98 -8.93
N GLY A 4 -18.10 2.32 -9.86
CA GLY A 4 -17.41 3.61 -9.86
C GLY A 4 -16.26 3.70 -10.87
N PRO A 5 -15.74 4.92 -11.13
CA PRO A 5 -14.63 5.11 -12.07
C PRO A 5 -13.41 4.30 -11.65
N THR A 6 -12.84 3.56 -12.60
CA THR A 6 -11.67 2.70 -12.39
C THR A 6 -10.34 3.46 -12.49
N ARG A 7 -10.41 4.75 -12.86
CA ARG A 7 -9.29 5.67 -12.97
C ARG A 7 -9.68 7.06 -12.48
N PHE A 8 -8.80 7.68 -11.69
CA PHE A 8 -8.95 9.05 -11.18
C PHE A 8 -7.81 9.92 -11.70
N GLY A 9 -8.14 11.07 -12.28
CA GLY A 9 -7.18 12.11 -12.64
C GLY A 9 -6.76 12.95 -11.42
N PRO A 10 -5.75 13.83 -11.57
CA PRO A 10 -5.26 14.66 -10.47
C PRO A 10 -6.32 15.64 -9.93
N ASP A 11 -7.28 16.06 -10.77
CA ASP A 11 -8.36 16.98 -10.37
C ASP A 11 -9.58 16.27 -9.77
N ASP A 12 -9.58 14.93 -9.72
CA ASP A 12 -10.71 14.12 -9.25
C ASP A 12 -10.69 13.87 -7.72
N GLU A 13 -10.10 14.76 -6.94
CA GLU A 13 -9.86 14.56 -5.49
C GLU A 13 -11.11 14.14 -4.72
N ALA A 14 -12.24 14.81 -4.95
CA ALA A 14 -13.48 14.49 -4.27
C ALA A 14 -14.02 13.10 -4.65
N ALA A 15 -13.94 12.73 -5.92
CA ALA A 15 -14.38 11.44 -6.41
C ALA A 15 -13.46 10.30 -5.92
N PHE A 16 -12.15 10.52 -5.94
CA PHE A 16 -11.16 9.61 -5.38
C PHE A 16 -11.37 9.41 -3.89
N SER A 17 -11.52 10.50 -3.12
CA SER A 17 -11.73 10.44 -1.67
C SER A 17 -12.98 9.64 -1.30
N ALA A 18 -14.09 9.85 -2.02
CA ALA A 18 -15.32 9.07 -1.84
C ALA A 18 -15.13 7.58 -2.16
N ALA A 19 -14.49 7.25 -3.28
CA ALA A 19 -14.23 5.87 -3.69
C ALA A 19 -13.29 5.16 -2.70
N ARG A 20 -12.19 5.81 -2.30
CA ARG A 20 -11.25 5.33 -1.29
C ARG A 20 -11.96 5.07 0.04
N GLY A 21 -12.79 6.00 0.51
CA GLY A 21 -13.58 5.83 1.73
C GLY A 21 -14.44 4.58 1.68
N ALA A 22 -15.22 4.41 0.60
CA ALA A 22 -16.07 3.23 0.42
C ALA A 22 -15.30 1.89 0.38
N ILE A 23 -14.14 1.87 -0.27
CA ILE A 23 -13.27 0.68 -0.33
C ILE A 23 -12.74 0.35 1.08
N ILE A 24 -12.22 1.36 1.79
CA ILE A 24 -11.65 1.18 3.12
C ILE A 24 -12.71 0.76 4.14
N ASP A 25 -13.92 1.31 4.08
CA ASP A 25 -15.02 0.90 4.94
C ASP A 25 -15.45 -0.54 4.66
N SER A 26 -15.49 -0.94 3.39
CA SER A 26 -15.77 -2.32 2.99
C SER A 26 -14.69 -3.29 3.48
N TYR A 27 -13.43 -2.87 3.40
CA TYR A 27 -12.29 -3.66 3.87
C TYR A 27 -12.31 -3.81 5.40
N ARG A 28 -12.58 -2.71 6.14
CA ARG A 28 -12.77 -2.74 7.60
C ARG A 28 -13.91 -3.68 8.02
N ALA A 29 -15.03 -3.66 7.30
CA ALA A 29 -16.14 -4.56 7.57
C ALA A 29 -15.78 -6.04 7.32
N ALA A 30 -14.79 -6.32 6.48
CA ALA A 30 -14.28 -7.66 6.23
C ALA A 30 -13.14 -8.09 7.17
N ALA A 31 -12.60 -7.18 7.99
CA ALA A 31 -11.38 -7.40 8.78
C ALA A 31 -11.46 -8.59 9.76
N SER A 32 -12.65 -8.91 10.28
CA SER A 32 -12.82 -10.07 11.19
C SER A 32 -12.46 -11.43 10.54
N ARG A 33 -12.38 -11.49 9.21
CA ARG A 33 -12.00 -12.68 8.44
C ARG A 33 -10.59 -12.56 7.84
N ARG A 34 -9.86 -11.52 8.19
CA ARG A 34 -8.61 -11.10 7.55
C ARG A 34 -7.59 -10.71 8.64
N PRO A 35 -6.78 -11.66 9.12
CA PRO A 35 -5.91 -11.45 10.28
C PRO A 35 -4.84 -10.37 10.04
N ASP A 36 -4.45 -10.16 8.78
CA ASP A 36 -3.45 -9.16 8.38
C ASP A 36 -4.09 -7.85 7.89
N ALA A 37 -5.39 -7.64 8.09
CA ALA A 37 -6.08 -6.47 7.60
C ALA A 37 -5.56 -5.19 8.26
N ASP A 38 -4.84 -4.39 7.48
CA ASP A 38 -4.42 -3.04 7.86
C ASP A 38 -5.03 -1.98 6.92
N PRO A 39 -6.08 -1.28 7.37
CA PRO A 39 -6.71 -0.19 6.62
C PRO A 39 -5.77 0.99 6.33
N PHE A 40 -4.75 1.24 7.15
CA PHE A 40 -3.79 2.30 6.90
C PHE A 40 -2.91 1.97 5.70
N VAL A 41 -2.35 0.75 5.66
CA VAL A 41 -1.58 0.23 4.52
C VAL A 41 -2.43 0.21 3.25
N ALA A 42 -3.64 -0.34 3.31
CA ALA A 42 -4.57 -0.36 2.17
C ALA A 42 -4.87 1.06 1.65
N SER A 43 -5.04 2.02 2.56
CA SER A 43 -5.34 3.40 2.13
C SER A 43 -4.11 4.10 1.55
N THR A 44 -2.91 3.79 2.06
CA THR A 44 -1.63 4.25 1.50
C THR A 44 -1.41 3.72 0.09
N MET A 45 -1.78 2.47 -0.18
CA MET A 45 -1.74 1.88 -1.52
C MET A 45 -2.61 2.66 -2.52
N LEU A 46 -3.84 3.00 -2.13
CA LEU A 46 -4.77 3.74 -2.97
C LEU A 46 -4.27 5.18 -3.23
N ASP A 47 -3.78 5.85 -2.18
CA ASP A 47 -3.20 7.19 -2.28
C ASP A 47 -1.98 7.21 -3.21
N PHE A 48 -1.10 6.21 -3.08
CA PHE A 48 0.04 6.05 -3.97
C PHE A 48 -0.40 5.95 -5.44
N LYS A 49 -1.36 5.08 -5.75
CA LYS A 49 -1.87 4.89 -7.10
C LYS A 49 -2.46 6.16 -7.71
N TRP A 50 -3.16 6.95 -6.91
CA TRP A 50 -3.77 8.19 -7.37
C TRP A 50 -2.76 9.34 -7.50
N ALA A 51 -1.97 9.60 -6.46
CA ALA A 51 -1.11 10.78 -6.39
C ALA A 51 0.22 10.63 -7.15
N TYR A 52 0.75 9.40 -7.27
CA TYR A 52 2.07 9.14 -7.84
C TYR A 52 2.05 8.11 -8.98
N GLY A 53 0.97 7.35 -9.11
CA GLY A 53 0.80 6.32 -10.12
C GLY A 53 0.01 6.78 -11.35
N ASP A 54 -0.76 5.85 -11.92
CA ASP A 54 -1.55 6.04 -13.14
C ASP A 54 -3.02 6.39 -12.88
N GLY A 55 -3.39 6.55 -11.61
CA GLY A 55 -4.76 6.80 -11.16
C GLY A 55 -5.65 5.56 -11.14
N ARG A 56 -5.15 4.38 -11.55
CA ARG A 56 -5.94 3.14 -11.68
C ARG A 56 -5.86 2.32 -10.39
N ILE A 57 -6.64 2.71 -9.40
CA ILE A 57 -6.52 2.22 -8.01
C ILE A 57 -6.83 0.72 -7.82
N PHE A 58 -7.45 0.08 -8.81
CA PHE A 58 -7.73 -1.36 -8.85
C PHE A 58 -6.78 -2.17 -9.74
N GLU A 59 -6.02 -1.52 -10.62
CA GLU A 59 -5.08 -2.20 -11.50
C GLU A 59 -3.70 -2.25 -10.85
N TRP A 60 -3.27 -3.42 -10.38
CA TRP A 60 -1.98 -3.59 -9.71
C TRP A 60 -1.06 -4.47 -10.54
N ARG A 61 0.20 -4.05 -10.66
CA ARG A 61 1.27 -4.81 -11.34
C ARG A 61 2.48 -4.93 -10.45
N GLY A 62 3.35 -5.91 -10.71
CA GLY A 62 4.59 -6.11 -9.94
C GLY A 62 5.43 -4.82 -9.82
N LYS A 63 5.57 -4.07 -10.91
CA LYS A 63 6.28 -2.78 -10.94
C LYS A 63 5.67 -1.70 -10.03
N ASP A 64 4.36 -1.75 -9.79
CA ASP A 64 3.69 -0.79 -8.93
C ASP A 64 3.98 -1.12 -7.46
N LEU A 65 4.07 -2.42 -7.13
CA LEU A 65 4.46 -2.89 -5.81
C LEU A 65 5.93 -2.58 -5.50
N GLU A 66 6.81 -2.71 -6.49
CA GLU A 66 8.21 -2.29 -6.40
C GLU A 66 8.33 -0.79 -6.11
N ALA A 67 7.66 0.05 -6.93
CA ALA A 67 7.67 1.50 -6.74
C ALA A 67 7.06 1.93 -5.39
N LEU A 68 6.03 1.24 -4.93
CA LEU A 68 5.39 1.47 -3.63
C LEU A 68 6.35 1.09 -2.48
N LEU A 69 6.87 -0.14 -2.47
CA LEU A 69 7.68 -0.68 -1.37
C LEU A 69 9.07 -0.06 -1.32
N LEU A 70 9.76 0.11 -2.44
CA LEU A 70 11.13 0.61 -2.46
C LEU A 70 11.20 2.13 -2.64
N GLY A 71 10.13 2.74 -3.15
CA GLY A 71 10.09 4.17 -3.43
C GLY A 71 9.28 5.00 -2.45
N HIS A 72 8.06 4.57 -2.11
CA HIS A 72 7.11 5.38 -1.37
C HIS A 72 7.18 5.14 0.15
N PHE A 73 7.09 3.89 0.59
CA PHE A 73 7.11 3.53 2.02
C PHE A 73 8.36 4.06 2.75
N PRO A 74 9.61 3.79 2.31
CA PRO A 74 10.83 4.20 3.01
C PRO A 74 11.01 5.71 3.14
N ARG A 75 10.37 6.50 2.26
CA ARG A 75 10.47 7.96 2.28
C ARG A 75 9.42 8.63 3.15
N LYS A 76 8.30 7.94 3.43
CA LYS A 76 7.08 8.56 3.98
C LYS A 76 6.67 7.98 5.32
N ILE A 77 7.13 6.78 5.65
CA ILE A 77 6.66 6.03 6.81
C ILE A 77 7.87 5.71 7.68
N ALA A 78 7.94 6.37 8.84
CA ALA A 78 8.84 5.99 9.92
C ALA A 78 8.07 5.05 10.84
N VAL A 79 8.40 3.76 10.78
CA VAL A 79 7.76 2.70 11.57
C VAL A 79 8.81 1.95 12.36
N HIS A 80 8.39 1.34 13.47
CA HIS A 80 9.24 0.43 14.22
C HIS A 80 9.37 -0.92 13.48
N ASP A 81 10.45 -1.65 13.71
CA ASP A 81 10.74 -2.92 13.02
C ASP A 81 9.59 -3.95 13.16
N GLU A 82 8.83 -3.91 14.24
CA GLU A 82 7.66 -4.78 14.46
C GLU A 82 6.50 -4.45 13.51
N GLU A 83 6.32 -3.17 13.16
CA GLU A 83 5.32 -2.70 12.20
C GLU A 83 5.78 -2.93 10.76
N LEU A 84 7.09 -3.01 10.51
CA LEU A 84 7.62 -3.35 9.19
C LEU A 84 7.18 -4.75 8.73
N LEU A 85 7.15 -5.70 9.67
CA LEU A 85 6.78 -7.09 9.39
C LEU A 85 5.30 -7.25 9.02
N SER A 86 4.44 -6.29 9.36
CA SER A 86 3.00 -6.35 9.03
C SER A 86 2.64 -5.72 7.68
N ILE A 87 3.50 -4.87 7.10
CA ILE A 87 3.20 -4.14 5.85
C ILE A 87 2.98 -5.08 4.67
N VAL A 88 3.90 -6.03 4.44
CA VAL A 88 3.79 -6.96 3.30
C VAL A 88 2.60 -7.92 3.46
N PRO A 89 2.35 -8.54 4.62
CA PRO A 89 1.12 -9.27 4.88
C PRO A 89 -0.15 -8.45 4.62
N ALA A 90 -0.19 -7.19 5.08
CA ALA A 90 -1.33 -6.31 4.86
C ALA A 90 -1.57 -5.97 3.39
N ILE A 91 -0.51 -5.78 2.59
CA ILE A 91 -0.61 -5.61 1.14
C ILE A 91 -1.20 -6.88 0.49
N ARG A 92 -0.74 -8.07 0.88
CA ARG A 92 -1.26 -9.35 0.36
C ARG A 92 -2.74 -9.51 0.69
N ASP A 93 -3.14 -9.18 1.91
CA ASP A 93 -4.51 -9.28 2.34
C ASP A 93 -5.42 -8.30 1.60
N PHE A 94 -4.97 -7.06 1.40
CA PHE A 94 -5.72 -6.08 0.62
C PHE A 94 -5.88 -6.48 -0.86
N LEU A 95 -4.82 -6.99 -1.50
CA LEU A 95 -4.92 -7.51 -2.87
C LEU A 95 -5.86 -8.72 -2.96
N SER A 96 -5.84 -9.58 -1.94
CA SER A 96 -6.78 -10.71 -1.83
C SER A 96 -8.23 -10.22 -1.65
N PHE A 97 -8.44 -9.16 -0.86
CA PHE A 97 -9.74 -8.49 -0.75
C PHE A 97 -10.26 -7.98 -2.09
N LEU A 98 -9.41 -7.32 -2.89
CA LEU A 98 -9.80 -6.86 -4.23
C LEU A 98 -10.12 -8.04 -5.16
N LYS A 99 -9.36 -9.14 -5.08
CA LYS A 99 -9.61 -10.36 -5.84
C LYS A 99 -10.95 -11.00 -5.46
N ASP A 100 -11.21 -11.17 -4.17
CA ASP A 100 -12.45 -11.77 -3.66
C ASP A 100 -13.68 -10.93 -4.03
N GLY A 101 -13.51 -9.61 -4.09
CA GLY A 101 -14.51 -8.68 -4.61
C GLY A 101 -14.69 -8.69 -6.13
N GLY A 102 -13.84 -9.40 -6.87
CA GLY A 102 -13.86 -9.47 -8.33
C GLY A 102 -13.41 -8.18 -9.02
N VAL A 103 -12.71 -7.30 -8.31
CA VAL A 103 -12.32 -5.96 -8.80
C VAL A 103 -10.81 -5.80 -9.02
N LEU A 104 -9.99 -6.76 -8.57
CA LEU A 104 -8.55 -6.74 -8.86
C LEU A 104 -8.30 -6.87 -10.37
N GLY A 105 -7.71 -5.82 -10.95
CA GLY A 105 -7.19 -5.82 -12.31
C GLY A 105 -5.66 -5.79 -12.34
N GLY A 106 -5.07 -5.87 -13.54
CA GLY A 106 -3.62 -5.92 -13.73
C GLY A 106 -3.09 -7.35 -13.71
N ASP A 107 -1.99 -7.57 -12.98
CA ASP A 107 -1.35 -8.89 -12.90
C ASP A 107 -2.19 -9.81 -11.97
N PRO A 108 -2.23 -11.13 -12.23
CA PRO A 108 -2.90 -12.08 -11.36
C PRO A 108 -2.36 -12.06 -9.91
N LEU A 109 -3.24 -12.25 -8.91
CA LEU A 109 -2.84 -12.30 -7.49
C LEU A 109 -1.61 -13.20 -7.21
N PRO A 110 -1.48 -14.42 -7.77
CA PRO A 110 -0.29 -15.24 -7.53
C PRO A 110 1.02 -14.58 -8.00
N GLU A 111 0.97 -13.83 -9.09
CA GLU A 111 2.15 -13.10 -9.60
C GLU A 111 2.47 -11.89 -8.72
N LEU A 112 1.45 -11.16 -8.27
CA LEU A 112 1.62 -10.06 -7.32
C LEU A 112 2.21 -10.53 -5.98
N VAL A 113 1.73 -11.67 -5.45
CA VAL A 113 2.28 -12.27 -4.23
C VAL A 113 3.73 -12.70 -4.45
N GLY A 114 4.04 -13.33 -5.59
CA GLY A 114 5.41 -13.69 -5.94
C GLY A 114 6.34 -12.48 -6.05
N ALA A 115 5.85 -11.36 -6.59
CA ALA A 115 6.61 -10.10 -6.62
C ALA A 115 6.87 -9.57 -5.20
N LEU A 116 5.89 -9.64 -4.29
CA LEU A 116 6.08 -9.25 -2.88
C LEU A 116 7.11 -10.12 -2.17
N ASP A 117 7.14 -11.43 -2.43
CA ASP A 117 8.16 -12.33 -1.88
C ASP A 117 9.57 -11.95 -2.36
N GLN A 118 9.71 -11.56 -3.64
CA GLN A 118 10.99 -11.13 -4.22
C GLN A 118 11.47 -9.78 -3.67
N LEU A 119 10.55 -8.85 -3.41
CA LEU A 119 10.85 -7.49 -2.95
C LEU A 119 11.11 -7.41 -1.44
N LEU A 120 10.59 -8.37 -0.65
CA LEU A 120 10.65 -8.34 0.81
C LEU A 120 12.07 -8.13 1.39
N PRO A 121 13.12 -8.82 0.92
CA PRO A 121 14.47 -8.63 1.48
C PRO A 121 15.02 -7.22 1.27
N GLU A 122 14.81 -6.64 0.09
CA GLU A 122 15.29 -5.30 -0.24
C GLU A 122 14.47 -4.23 0.50
N PHE A 123 13.15 -4.41 0.56
CA PHE A 123 12.29 -3.55 1.34
C PHE A 123 12.70 -3.50 2.81
N ALA A 124 12.99 -4.67 3.42
CA ALA A 124 13.44 -4.75 4.80
C ALA A 124 14.77 -4.01 5.03
N ALA A 125 15.73 -4.16 4.11
CA ALA A 125 17.00 -3.45 4.17
C ALA A 125 16.84 -1.93 4.06
N MET A 126 16.00 -1.47 3.13
CA MET A 126 15.75 -0.03 2.93
C MET A 126 15.02 0.61 4.11
N MET A 127 14.06 -0.09 4.72
CA MET A 127 13.33 0.43 5.87
C MET A 127 14.20 0.48 7.13
N HIS A 128 15.08 -0.49 7.35
CA HIS A 128 16.06 -0.43 8.44
C HIS A 128 17.04 0.74 8.28
N ASP A 129 17.44 1.07 7.04
CA ASP A 129 18.26 2.26 6.78
C ASP A 129 17.44 3.55 6.95
N ALA A 130 16.23 3.61 6.38
CA ALA A 130 15.29 4.73 6.51
C ALA A 130 14.99 5.11 7.97
N SER A 131 14.78 4.11 8.84
CA SER A 131 14.56 4.29 10.28
C SER A 131 15.76 4.92 11.01
N ASN A 132 16.99 4.83 10.46
CA ASN A 132 18.15 5.55 10.98
C ASN A 132 18.17 7.04 10.60
N PHE A 133 17.38 7.48 9.61
CA PHE A 133 17.32 8.88 9.17
C PHE A 133 16.31 9.73 9.96
N GLY A 134 15.62 9.14 10.96
CA GLY A 134 14.61 9.80 11.79
C GLY A 134 15.11 10.74 12.90
N TRP A 135 16.39 11.11 12.95
CA TRP A 135 16.92 12.02 13.98
C TRP A 135 17.51 13.30 13.36
N PRO A 136 17.08 14.51 13.77
CA PRO A 136 18.00 15.63 13.68
C PRO A 136 19.16 15.33 14.61
N ARG A 137 20.40 15.35 14.10
CA ARG A 137 21.57 15.33 14.99
C ARG A 137 21.47 16.56 15.89
N VAL A 138 21.04 16.39 17.14
CA VAL A 138 21.40 17.34 18.19
C VAL A 138 22.90 17.17 18.36
N SER A 139 23.64 18.07 17.72
CA SER A 139 25.03 18.32 18.07
C SER A 139 25.03 18.89 19.48
N SER A 140 25.13 18.03 20.49
CA SER A 140 25.67 18.47 21.76
C SER A 140 27.14 18.81 21.52
N ARG A 141 27.44 20.11 21.53
CA ARG A 141 28.80 20.62 21.65
C ARG A 141 28.91 21.39 22.99
N PRO A 142 30.12 21.42 23.54
CA PRO A 142 30.44 21.10 24.94
C PRO A 142 30.02 22.15 25.97
#